data_AF-A0A7G1I7R5-F1
#
_entry.id   AF-A0A7G1I7R5-F1
#
_cell.length_a   1.000
_cell.length_b   1.000
_cell.length_c   1.000
_cell.angle_alpha   90.00
_cell.angle_beta   90.00
_cell.angle_gamma   90.00
#
_symmetry.space_group_name_H-M   'P 1'
#
loop_
_entity.id
_entity.type
_entity.pdbx_description
1 polymer ?
#
loop_
_entity_poly.entity_id
_entity_poly.type
_entity_poly.pdbx_seq_one_letter_code
_entity_poly.pdbx_strand_id
1 'polypeptide(L)'
;MTIASWRRARAQNPASGALVALESHGRADAIVDTDTTNTVGWFTSAYPVRLGAGSASVEIEQAERDSAVARSLVESVVTELRAIPNDGLDYGLLRYVNKVPELREAAEPQIQFSYLGRLDLGGVTDQPWSLLTGPYLDALPDDPEPELPLRFAVNLSVFVATTPEGAQLISNWRWSDALFTPSDIDHLTHFWQRGIAVLAAALDSTAV
;
A
#
# COMPACT_ATOMS: atom_id res chain seq x y z
N MET A 1 10.00 3.66 4.53
CA MET A 1 10.66 4.98 4.56
C MET A 1 9.70 6.09 4.93
N THR A 2 8.59 6.28 4.21
CA THR A 2 7.60 7.35 4.43
C THR A 2 7.20 7.59 5.89
N ILE A 3 6.70 6.57 6.58
CA ILE A 3 6.22 6.72 7.97
C ILE A 3 7.36 6.95 8.97
N ALA A 4 8.54 6.38 8.70
CA ALA A 4 9.71 6.67 9.52
C ALA A 4 10.13 8.14 9.37
N SER A 5 10.12 8.68 8.15
CA SER A 5 10.41 10.10 7.88
C SER A 5 9.38 11.02 8.52
N TRP A 6 8.10 10.68 8.40
CA TRP A 6 6.98 11.38 9.02
C TRP A 6 7.14 11.47 10.55
N ARG A 7 7.46 10.35 11.19
CA ARG A 7 7.70 10.31 12.64
C ARG A 7 8.90 11.14 13.03
N ARG A 8 10.00 11.02 12.31
CA ARG A 8 11.21 11.81 12.56
C ARG A 8 10.94 13.32 12.47
N ALA A 9 10.23 13.76 11.44
CA ALA A 9 9.85 15.16 11.25
C ALA A 9 9.00 15.72 12.42
N ARG A 10 8.31 14.84 13.15
CA ARG A 10 7.46 15.16 14.29
C ARG A 10 8.12 14.87 15.65
N ALA A 11 9.44 14.64 15.67
CA ALA A 11 10.19 14.24 16.87
C ALA A 11 9.63 12.97 17.56
N GLN A 12 9.05 12.06 16.78
CA GLN A 12 8.56 10.75 17.24
C GLN A 12 9.57 9.66 16.91
N ASN A 13 9.52 8.54 17.65
CA ASN A 13 10.43 7.42 17.44
C ASN A 13 10.15 6.69 16.11
N PRO A 14 11.06 6.72 15.11
CA PRO A 14 10.89 5.98 13.87
C PRO A 14 10.95 4.46 14.07
N ALA A 15 11.64 3.98 15.11
CA ALA A 15 11.83 2.55 15.38
C ALA A 15 10.57 1.82 15.88
N SER A 16 9.45 2.51 16.15
CA SER A 16 8.19 1.81 16.41
C SER A 16 7.54 1.25 15.13
N GLY A 17 8.12 1.51 13.95
CA GLY A 17 7.68 0.99 12.65
C GLY A 17 6.29 1.45 12.22
N ALA A 18 5.83 0.96 11.06
CA ALA A 18 4.51 1.26 10.52
C ALA A 18 3.62 0.02 10.64
N LEU A 19 2.48 0.15 11.34
CA LEU A 19 1.42 -0.85 11.32
C LEU A 19 0.45 -0.48 10.20
N VAL A 20 0.38 -1.31 9.16
CA VAL A 20 -0.36 -1.05 7.93
C VAL A 20 -1.37 -2.16 7.69
N ALA A 21 -2.61 -1.82 7.34
CA ALA A 21 -3.53 -2.76 6.73
C ALA A 21 -3.09 -2.97 5.27
N LEU A 22 -2.49 -4.13 5.01
CA LEU A 22 -2.13 -4.54 3.66
C LEU A 22 -3.35 -5.18 3.02
N GLU A 23 -3.81 -4.59 1.92
CA GLU A 23 -4.89 -5.14 1.11
C GLU A 23 -4.35 -6.12 0.08
N SER A 24 -5.07 -7.23 -0.11
CA SER A 24 -4.83 -8.21 -1.17
C SER A 24 -6.13 -8.49 -1.91
N HIS A 25 -6.03 -9.10 -3.10
CA HIS A 25 -7.19 -9.54 -3.86
C HIS A 25 -8.04 -10.59 -3.12
N GLY A 26 -7.47 -11.26 -2.12
CA GLY A 26 -8.12 -12.28 -1.27
C GLY A 26 -8.53 -13.58 -1.98
N ARG A 27 -8.23 -13.71 -3.27
CA ARG A 27 -8.39 -14.95 -4.05
C ARG A 27 -7.27 -15.95 -3.71
N ALA A 28 -7.49 -16.79 -2.71
CA ALA A 28 -6.55 -17.82 -2.29
C ALA A 28 -6.74 -19.14 -3.05
N ASP A 29 -6.91 -19.06 -4.37
CA ASP A 29 -7.32 -20.17 -5.25
C ASP A 29 -6.40 -21.39 -5.11
N ALA A 30 -5.08 -21.16 -5.01
CA ALA A 30 -4.08 -22.21 -4.81
C ALA A 30 -4.13 -22.88 -3.43
N ILE A 31 -4.70 -22.22 -2.42
CA ILE A 31 -4.77 -22.72 -1.04
C ILE A 31 -6.03 -23.55 -0.81
N VAL A 32 -7.15 -23.14 -1.44
CA VAL A 32 -8.47 -23.78 -1.24
C VAL A 32 -8.92 -24.65 -2.43
N ASP A 33 -8.04 -24.89 -3.40
CA ASP A 33 -8.28 -25.72 -4.59
C ASP A 33 -9.57 -25.31 -5.34
N THR A 34 -9.64 -24.03 -5.71
CA THR A 34 -10.77 -23.44 -6.44
C THR A 34 -10.28 -22.56 -7.58
N ASP A 35 -11.15 -22.27 -8.54
CA ASP A 35 -10.92 -21.25 -9.57
C ASP A 35 -11.96 -20.14 -9.45
N THR A 36 -11.50 -18.94 -9.10
CA THR A 36 -12.35 -17.75 -8.99
C THR A 36 -12.08 -16.73 -10.10
N THR A 37 -11.29 -17.08 -11.12
CA THR A 37 -10.81 -16.16 -12.17
C THR A 37 -11.93 -15.34 -12.82
N ASN A 38 -13.06 -15.98 -13.12
CA ASN A 38 -14.23 -15.34 -13.74
C ASN A 38 -15.40 -15.10 -12.77
N THR A 39 -15.13 -15.11 -11.46
CA THR A 39 -16.14 -14.91 -10.43
C THR A 39 -16.14 -13.46 -9.97
N VAL A 40 -17.28 -12.79 -10.17
CA VAL A 40 -17.54 -11.46 -9.63
C VAL A 40 -18.03 -11.58 -8.19
N GLY A 41 -17.42 -10.82 -7.30
CA GLY A 41 -17.75 -10.78 -5.88
C GLY A 41 -16.74 -9.95 -5.10
N TRP A 42 -17.04 -9.69 -3.82
CA TRP A 42 -16.12 -9.00 -2.93
C TRP A 42 -15.17 -10.00 -2.28
N PHE A 43 -14.00 -10.20 -2.88
CA PHE A 43 -12.97 -11.12 -2.40
C PHE A 43 -11.88 -10.45 -1.55
N THR A 44 -11.77 -9.13 -1.62
CA THR A 44 -10.70 -8.35 -0.99
C THR A 44 -10.47 -8.74 0.47
N SER A 45 -9.21 -9.02 0.80
CA SER A 45 -8.78 -9.26 2.17
C SER A 45 -7.89 -8.11 2.64
N ALA A 46 -7.90 -7.82 3.94
CA ALA A 46 -7.01 -6.86 4.56
C ALA A 46 -6.49 -7.41 5.89
N TYR A 47 -5.18 -7.37 6.09
CA TYR A 47 -4.53 -7.85 7.30
C TYR A 47 -3.40 -6.91 7.75
N PRO A 48 -3.15 -6.81 9.07
CA PRO A 48 -2.14 -5.91 9.60
C PRO A 48 -0.72 -6.47 9.40
N VAL A 49 0.20 -5.63 8.96
CA VAL A 49 1.64 -5.91 8.88
C VAL A 49 2.41 -4.79 9.59
N ARG A 50 3.42 -5.15 10.40
CA ARG A 50 4.26 -4.17 11.10
C ARG A 50 5.66 -4.13 10.51
N LEU A 51 5.88 -3.20 9.58
CA LEU A 51 7.17 -3.05 8.91
C LEU A 51 8.08 -2.06 9.64
N GLY A 52 9.38 -2.37 9.65
CA GLY A 52 10.42 -1.43 10.06
C GLY A 52 10.44 -1.07 11.55
N ALA A 53 10.12 -2.04 12.42
CA ALA A 53 10.11 -1.86 13.88
C ALA A 53 11.33 -2.52 14.55
N GLY A 54 11.75 -2.00 15.70
CA GLY A 54 12.83 -2.57 16.51
C GLY A 54 14.14 -2.65 15.73
N SER A 55 14.77 -3.84 15.70
CA SER A 55 16.02 -4.07 14.95
C SER A 55 15.87 -3.98 13.43
N ALA A 56 14.64 -3.99 12.91
CA ALA A 56 14.35 -3.76 11.49
C ALA A 56 14.10 -2.27 11.18
N SER A 57 14.33 -1.35 12.13
CA SER A 57 14.09 0.07 11.92
C SER A 57 14.89 0.64 10.76
N VAL A 58 14.25 1.53 10.01
CA VAL A 58 14.85 2.13 8.81
C VAL A 58 15.77 3.28 9.20
N GLU A 59 17.06 3.13 8.90
CA GLU A 59 18.03 4.24 8.92
C GLU A 59 17.91 5.06 7.64
N ILE A 60 16.96 6.00 7.64
CA ILE A 60 16.50 6.74 6.45
C ILE A 60 17.65 7.44 5.72
N GLU A 61 18.45 8.20 6.46
CA GLU A 61 19.56 8.95 5.89
C GLU A 61 20.70 8.05 5.42
N GLN A 62 20.82 6.84 5.96
CA GLN A 62 21.80 5.86 5.49
C GLN A 62 21.31 5.20 4.20
N ALA A 63 20.05 4.76 4.15
CA ALA A 63 19.45 4.19 2.95
C ALA A 63 19.52 5.15 1.75
N GLU A 64 19.49 6.46 1.99
CA GLU A 64 19.63 7.49 0.95
C GLU A 64 21.06 7.68 0.43
N ARG A 65 22.06 7.39 1.25
CA ARG A 65 23.48 7.55 0.88
C ARG A 65 24.10 6.25 0.39
N ASP A 66 23.48 5.12 0.71
CA ASP A 66 24.03 3.80 0.49
C ASP A 66 22.96 2.85 -0.09
N SER A 67 23.09 2.58 -1.39
CA SER A 67 22.21 1.67 -2.13
C SER A 67 22.18 0.26 -1.55
N ALA A 68 23.25 -0.21 -0.89
CA ALA A 68 23.25 -1.54 -0.27
C ALA A 68 22.29 -1.58 0.93
N VAL A 69 22.23 -0.50 1.72
CA VAL A 69 21.28 -0.38 2.84
C VAL A 69 19.84 -0.28 2.33
N ALA A 70 19.60 0.50 1.28
CA ALA A 70 18.28 0.56 0.65
C ALA A 70 17.85 -0.81 0.08
N ARG A 71 18.76 -1.58 -0.53
CA ARG A 71 18.46 -2.93 -1.03
C ARG A 71 18.16 -3.91 0.11
N SER A 72 18.98 -3.90 1.16
CA SER A 72 18.76 -4.73 2.35
C SER A 72 17.40 -4.44 2.99
N LEU A 73 16.95 -3.19 2.98
CA LEU A 73 15.60 -2.83 3.41
C LEU A 73 14.51 -3.50 2.57
N VAL A 74 14.63 -3.49 1.24
CA VAL A 74 13.69 -4.20 0.34
C VAL A 74 13.69 -5.70 0.62
N GLU A 75 14.86 -6.31 0.73
CA GLU A 75 15.02 -7.73 1.03
C GLU A 75 14.41 -8.11 2.39
N SER A 76 14.56 -7.25 3.40
CA SER A 76 13.94 -7.44 4.71
C SER A 76 12.42 -7.43 4.62
N VAL A 77 11.83 -6.47 3.92
CA VAL A 77 10.37 -6.38 3.74
C VAL A 77 9.85 -7.59 2.94
N VAL A 78 10.55 -7.99 1.87
CA VAL A 78 10.19 -9.17 1.09
C VAL A 78 10.22 -10.43 1.94
N THR A 79 11.26 -10.59 2.77
CA THR A 79 11.38 -11.72 3.71
C THR A 79 10.23 -11.72 4.71
N GLU A 80 9.90 -10.58 5.30
CA GLU A 80 8.83 -10.44 6.28
C GLU A 80 7.46 -10.78 5.66
N LEU A 81 7.17 -10.26 4.47
CA LEU A 81 5.90 -10.54 3.77
C LEU A 81 5.78 -12.01 3.35
N ARG A 82 6.89 -12.64 2.91
CA ARG A 82 6.89 -14.08 2.56
C ARG A 82 6.70 -15.00 3.77
N ALA A 83 6.99 -14.52 4.97
CA ALA A 83 6.76 -15.28 6.19
C ALA A 83 5.28 -15.30 6.61
N ILE A 84 4.43 -14.47 5.98
CA ILE A 84 3.00 -14.42 6.27
C ILE A 84 2.32 -15.66 5.67
N PRO A 85 1.65 -16.48 6.48
CA PRO A 85 0.95 -17.66 5.98
C PRO A 85 -0.23 -17.26 5.09
N ASN A 86 -0.48 -18.07 4.05
CA ASN A 86 -1.71 -18.01 3.25
C ASN A 86 -2.06 -16.60 2.71
N ASP A 87 -1.05 -15.78 2.40
CA ASP A 87 -1.20 -14.39 1.97
C ASP A 87 -2.13 -13.56 2.88
N GLY A 88 -2.16 -13.89 4.18
CA GLY A 88 -2.95 -13.22 5.22
C GLY A 88 -4.45 -13.51 5.17
N LEU A 89 -4.92 -14.48 4.38
CA LEU A 89 -6.33 -14.88 4.34
C LEU A 89 -6.84 -15.36 5.72
N ASP A 90 -6.00 -16.11 6.42
CA ASP A 90 -6.32 -16.69 7.72
C ASP A 90 -6.59 -15.65 8.80
N TYR A 91 -5.98 -14.46 8.73
CA TYR A 91 -6.24 -13.36 9.66
C TYR A 91 -7.73 -13.02 9.74
N GLY A 92 -8.39 -12.86 8.58
CA GLY A 92 -9.82 -12.53 8.53
C GLY A 92 -10.69 -13.63 9.16
N LEU A 93 -10.38 -14.89 8.86
CA LEU A 93 -11.06 -16.05 9.43
C LEU A 93 -10.85 -16.13 10.94
N LEU A 94 -9.61 -15.97 11.42
CA LEU A 94 -9.28 -16.08 12.83
C LEU A 94 -9.85 -14.91 13.64
N ARG A 95 -9.75 -13.67 13.14
CA ARG A 95 -10.24 -12.47 13.85
C ARG A 95 -11.76 -12.34 13.83
N TYR A 96 -12.40 -12.51 12.67
CA TYR A 96 -13.82 -12.18 12.50
C TYR A 96 -14.75 -13.39 12.62
N VAL A 97 -14.34 -14.56 12.11
CA VAL A 97 -15.17 -15.78 12.15
C VAL A 97 -14.94 -16.54 13.45
N ASN A 98 -13.71 -16.97 13.72
CA ASN A 98 -13.35 -17.72 14.92
C ASN A 98 -13.21 -16.84 16.17
N LYS A 99 -13.08 -15.52 15.98
CA LYS A 99 -13.04 -14.53 17.06
C LYS A 99 -11.93 -14.79 18.10
N VAL A 100 -10.76 -15.19 17.63
CA VAL A 100 -9.56 -15.41 18.46
C VAL A 100 -9.26 -14.14 19.29
N PRO A 101 -9.25 -14.21 20.64
CA PRO A 101 -9.14 -13.02 21.50
C PRO A 101 -7.90 -12.17 21.22
N GLU A 102 -6.74 -12.81 21.07
CA GLU A 102 -5.45 -12.16 20.82
C GLU A 102 -5.49 -11.31 19.55
N LEU A 103 -6.17 -11.81 18.51
CA LEU A 103 -6.32 -11.08 17.26
C LEU A 103 -7.41 -10.03 17.32
N ARG A 104 -8.45 -10.18 18.14
CA ARG A 104 -9.53 -9.18 18.29
C ARG A 104 -9.10 -7.97 19.10
N GLU A 105 -8.31 -8.21 20.13
CA GLU A 105 -7.82 -7.18 21.07
C GLU A 105 -6.55 -6.51 20.55
N ALA A 106 -5.89 -7.07 19.53
CA ALA A 106 -4.76 -6.45 18.86
C ALA A 106 -5.11 -5.07 18.30
N ALA A 107 -4.12 -4.16 18.39
CA ALA A 107 -4.22 -2.82 17.83
C ALA A 107 -4.50 -2.86 16.32
N GLU A 108 -5.41 -1.99 15.87
CA GLU A 108 -5.75 -1.87 14.46
C GLU A 108 -4.81 -0.86 13.75
N PRO A 109 -4.46 -1.12 12.48
CA PRO A 109 -3.71 -0.17 11.67
C PRO A 109 -4.54 1.09 11.39
N GLN A 110 -3.87 2.24 11.37
CA GLN A 110 -4.48 3.53 10.99
C GLN A 110 -4.25 3.86 9.51
N ILE A 111 -3.37 3.11 8.85
CA ILE A 111 -2.97 3.32 7.45
C ILE A 111 -3.33 2.06 6.68
N GLN A 112 -4.00 2.22 5.55
CA GLN A 112 -4.22 1.15 4.58
C GLN A 112 -3.31 1.35 3.36
N PHE A 113 -2.75 0.27 2.86
CA PHE A 113 -2.00 0.22 1.62
C PHE A 113 -2.60 -0.82 0.68
N SER A 114 -2.86 -0.40 -0.56
CA SER A 114 -3.41 -1.25 -1.62
C SER A 114 -2.59 -1.06 -2.89
N TYR A 115 -2.18 -2.16 -3.52
CA TYR A 115 -1.58 -2.14 -4.86
C TYR A 115 -2.53 -2.84 -5.83
N LEU A 116 -3.16 -2.07 -6.73
CA LEU A 116 -4.16 -2.57 -7.67
C LEU A 116 -3.55 -3.21 -8.92
N GLY A 117 -2.21 -3.28 -8.99
CA GLY A 117 -1.51 -3.79 -10.16
C GLY A 117 -1.43 -2.75 -11.27
N ARG A 118 -1.51 -3.23 -12.51
CA ARG A 118 -1.44 -2.42 -13.71
C ARG A 118 -2.83 -2.25 -14.31
N LEU A 119 -3.32 -1.02 -14.28
CA LEU A 119 -4.57 -0.59 -14.88
C LEU A 119 -4.27 0.02 -16.26
N ASP A 120 -3.97 -0.84 -17.23
CA ASP A 120 -3.91 -0.44 -18.63
C ASP A 120 -5.33 -0.30 -19.19
N LEU A 121 -6.03 0.74 -18.76
CA LEU A 121 -7.38 1.08 -19.21
C LEU A 121 -7.36 1.92 -20.50
N GLY A 122 -6.19 2.09 -21.12
CA GLY A 122 -6.03 2.78 -22.39
C GLY A 122 -6.84 2.09 -23.48
N GLY A 123 -7.86 2.78 -23.99
CA GLY A 123 -8.76 2.26 -25.00
C GLY A 123 -8.01 1.79 -26.24
N VAL A 124 -8.06 0.49 -26.50
CA VAL A 124 -7.75 -0.08 -27.81
C VAL A 124 -8.94 0.31 -28.71
N THR A 125 -8.79 1.37 -29.49
CA THR A 125 -9.67 1.85 -30.58
C THR A 125 -10.24 0.71 -31.44
N ASP A 126 -11.29 0.79 -32.25
CA ASP A 126 -12.43 1.71 -32.45
C ASP A 126 -13.69 0.81 -32.34
N GLN A 127 -14.09 0.44 -31.12
CA GLN A 127 -14.97 -0.70 -30.85
C GLN A 127 -15.88 -0.39 -29.64
N PRO A 128 -16.92 -1.20 -29.31
CA PRO A 128 -18.19 -0.73 -28.70
C PRO A 128 -18.11 -0.22 -27.25
N TRP A 129 -16.92 0.03 -26.73
CA TRP A 129 -16.65 0.79 -25.52
C TRP A 129 -15.31 1.54 -25.68
N SER A 130 -15.32 2.80 -25.26
CA SER A 130 -14.22 3.75 -25.08
C SER A 130 -14.88 4.95 -24.38
N LEU A 131 -14.40 5.46 -23.26
CA LEU A 131 -13.44 6.56 -23.19
C LEU A 131 -13.03 6.70 -21.71
N LEU A 132 -11.74 6.85 -21.43
CA LEU A 132 -11.21 7.58 -20.28
C LEU A 132 -9.96 8.29 -20.79
N THR A 133 -10.07 9.58 -21.08
CA THR A 133 -8.97 10.41 -21.62
C THR A 133 -8.25 11.22 -20.55
N GLY A 134 -8.60 11.02 -19.28
CA GLY A 134 -7.88 11.49 -18.11
C GLY A 134 -7.60 10.33 -17.15
N PRO A 135 -6.87 10.57 -16.05
CA PRO A 135 -6.70 9.58 -14.99
C PRO A 135 -8.07 9.06 -14.55
N TYR A 136 -8.26 7.73 -14.48
CA TYR A 136 -9.50 7.08 -14.03
C TYR A 136 -10.08 7.69 -12.73
N LEU A 137 -9.19 8.15 -11.85
CA LEU A 137 -9.52 8.77 -10.58
C LEU A 137 -10.34 10.06 -10.72
N ASP A 138 -10.12 10.87 -11.75
CA ASP A 138 -10.82 12.16 -11.95
C ASP A 138 -12.32 11.95 -12.28
N ALA A 139 -12.68 10.73 -12.68
CA ALA A 139 -14.06 10.34 -12.94
C ALA A 139 -14.75 9.68 -11.72
N LEU A 140 -14.00 9.38 -10.65
CA LEU A 140 -14.56 8.84 -9.42
C LEU A 140 -15.05 9.98 -8.51
N PRO A 141 -16.11 9.77 -7.71
CA PRO A 141 -16.50 10.73 -6.69
C PRO A 141 -15.35 10.94 -5.70
N ASP A 142 -15.09 12.20 -5.33
CA ASP A 142 -14.14 12.55 -4.27
C ASP A 142 -14.47 11.83 -2.96
N ASP A 143 -15.78 11.73 -2.67
CA ASP A 143 -16.34 10.98 -1.56
C ASP A 143 -17.41 10.00 -2.07
N PRO A 144 -17.05 8.73 -2.31
CA PRO A 144 -18.01 7.75 -2.80
C PRO A 144 -18.99 7.28 -1.72
N GLU A 145 -18.70 7.52 -0.43
CA GLU A 145 -19.47 7.02 0.71
C GLU A 145 -19.61 8.09 1.81
N PRO A 146 -20.21 9.27 1.53
CA PRO A 146 -20.15 10.44 2.42
C PRO A 146 -20.88 10.25 3.76
N GLU A 147 -21.76 9.26 3.83
CA GLU A 147 -22.51 8.92 5.04
C GLU A 147 -21.79 7.87 5.91
N LEU A 148 -20.64 7.35 5.47
CA LEU A 148 -19.86 6.34 6.18
C LEU A 148 -18.54 6.93 6.71
N PRO A 149 -18.14 6.59 7.94
CA PRO A 149 -16.85 7.03 8.46
C PRO A 149 -15.71 6.34 7.71
N LEU A 150 -14.62 7.07 7.47
CA LEU A 150 -13.38 6.46 6.99
C LEU A 150 -12.89 5.43 8.02
N ARG A 151 -12.67 4.20 7.54
CA ARG A 151 -12.12 3.11 8.36
C ARG A 151 -10.66 3.33 8.75
N PHE A 152 -9.89 3.98 7.89
CA PHE A 152 -8.48 4.27 8.08
C PHE A 152 -8.24 5.77 8.07
N ALA A 153 -7.29 6.24 8.86
CA ALA A 153 -6.91 7.65 8.90
C ALA A 153 -6.33 8.09 7.54
N VAL A 154 -5.56 7.20 6.90
CA VAL A 154 -5.03 7.37 5.54
C VAL A 154 -5.20 6.07 4.76
N ASN A 155 -5.73 6.14 3.55
CA ASN A 155 -5.67 5.08 2.55
C ASN A 155 -4.71 5.52 1.43
N LEU A 156 -3.75 4.66 1.11
CA LEU A 156 -2.85 4.81 -0.01
C LEU A 156 -3.11 3.67 -1.01
N SER A 157 -3.72 4.03 -2.14
CA SER A 157 -3.96 3.11 -3.25
C SER A 157 -2.98 3.41 -4.38
N VAL A 158 -2.28 2.39 -4.86
CA VAL A 158 -1.21 2.53 -5.85
C VAL A 158 -1.51 1.64 -7.06
N PHE A 159 -1.29 2.15 -8.25
CA PHE A 159 -1.44 1.39 -9.49
C PHE A 159 -0.53 1.93 -10.58
N VAL A 160 -0.24 1.11 -11.58
CA VAL A 160 0.45 1.54 -12.80
C VAL A 160 -0.60 1.85 -13.86
N ALA A 161 -0.55 3.02 -14.48
CA ALA A 161 -1.42 3.38 -15.60
C ALA A 161 -0.59 3.87 -16.78
N THR A 162 -1.12 3.67 -17.98
CA THR A 162 -0.55 4.23 -19.21
C THR A 162 -0.99 5.68 -19.38
N THR A 163 -0.04 6.60 -19.51
CA THR A 163 -0.22 8.04 -19.75
C THR A 163 0.42 8.44 -21.08
N PRO A 164 0.18 9.64 -21.63
CA PRO A 164 0.89 10.15 -22.80
C PRO A 164 2.43 10.13 -22.65
N GLU A 165 2.94 10.25 -21.42
CA GLU A 165 4.35 10.21 -21.06
C GLU A 165 4.87 8.77 -20.82
N GLY A 166 4.04 7.75 -21.03
CA GLY A 166 4.36 6.34 -20.82
C GLY A 166 3.72 5.75 -19.55
N ALA A 167 4.20 4.59 -19.12
CA ALA A 167 3.70 3.94 -17.91
C ALA A 167 4.14 4.73 -16.67
N GLN A 168 3.18 5.13 -15.85
CA GLN A 168 3.39 5.90 -14.62
C GLN A 168 2.87 5.13 -13.41
N LEU A 169 3.60 5.22 -12.29
CA LEU A 169 3.12 4.78 -10.99
C LEU A 169 2.27 5.90 -10.39
N ILE A 170 0.98 5.65 -10.22
CA ILE A 170 0.02 6.59 -9.65
C ILE A 170 -0.28 6.19 -8.21
N SER A 171 -0.17 7.15 -7.28
CA SER A 171 -0.56 6.99 -5.89
C SER A 171 -1.73 7.90 -5.56
N ASN A 172 -2.86 7.31 -5.18
CA ASN A 172 -4.03 8.01 -4.65
C ASN A 172 -3.98 7.99 -3.12
N TRP A 173 -4.13 9.16 -2.53
CA TRP A 173 -4.20 9.35 -1.09
C TRP A 173 -5.63 9.74 -0.73
N ARG A 174 -6.24 9.04 0.21
CA ARG A 174 -7.51 9.42 0.82
C ARG A 174 -7.33 9.59 2.31
N TRP A 175 -7.85 10.67 2.86
CA TRP A 175 -7.71 11.05 4.26
C TRP A 175 -8.94 11.81 4.73
N SER A 176 -9.10 11.95 6.05
CA SER A 176 -10.09 12.83 6.64
C SER A 176 -9.47 14.20 6.97
N ASP A 177 -10.16 15.26 6.60
CA ASP A 177 -9.86 16.64 6.98
C ASP A 177 -9.98 16.90 8.50
N ALA A 178 -10.70 16.04 9.21
CA ALA A 178 -10.76 16.05 10.67
C ALA A 178 -9.45 15.57 11.33
N LEU A 179 -8.59 14.86 10.60
CA LEU A 179 -7.35 14.27 11.12
C LEU A 179 -6.08 14.88 10.50
N PHE A 180 -6.15 15.35 9.25
CA PHE A 180 -5.00 15.85 8.50
C PHE A 180 -5.33 17.14 7.76
N THR A 181 -4.32 18.00 7.67
CA THR A 181 -4.34 19.16 6.77
C THR A 181 -3.79 18.77 5.39
N PRO A 182 -4.08 19.53 4.32
CA PRO A 182 -3.43 19.32 3.02
C PRO A 182 -1.91 19.32 3.11
N SER A 183 -1.33 20.19 3.96
CA SER A 183 0.13 20.24 4.17
C SER A 183 0.69 18.97 4.81
N ASP A 184 -0.07 18.27 5.66
CA ASP A 184 0.35 16.99 6.23
C ASP A 184 0.45 15.93 5.13
N ILE A 185 -0.50 15.93 4.19
CA ILE A 185 -0.55 15.00 3.06
C ILE A 185 0.53 15.33 2.02
N ASP A 186 0.82 16.61 1.79
CA ASP A 186 1.94 17.02 0.94
C ASP A 186 3.28 16.50 1.48
N HIS A 187 3.50 16.59 2.79
CA HIS A 187 4.70 16.03 3.42
C HIS A 187 4.76 14.50 3.30
N LEU A 188 3.65 13.80 3.53
CA LEU A 188 3.59 12.34 3.35
C LEU A 188 3.86 11.93 1.90
N THR A 189 3.28 12.65 0.94
CA THR A 189 3.48 12.44 -0.50
C THR A 189 4.93 12.68 -0.89
N HIS A 190 5.54 13.75 -0.38
CA HIS A 190 6.96 14.03 -0.60
C HIS A 190 7.85 12.90 -0.07
N PHE A 191 7.61 12.42 1.16
CA PHE A 191 8.37 11.30 1.72
C PHE A 191 8.15 9.99 0.98
N TRP A 192 6.95 9.77 0.44
CA TRP A 192 6.62 8.63 -0.41
C TRP A 192 7.39 8.64 -1.73
N GLN A 193 7.34 9.76 -2.46
CA GLN A 193 8.07 9.93 -3.71
C GLN A 193 9.58 9.80 -3.52
N ARG A 194 10.12 10.45 -2.48
CA ARG A 194 11.54 10.33 -2.11
C ARG A 194 11.91 8.89 -1.78
N GLY A 195 11.08 8.19 -1.01
CA GLY A 195 11.28 6.78 -0.67
C GLY A 195 11.32 5.89 -1.91
N ILE A 196 10.34 6.02 -2.82
CA ILE A 196 10.33 5.28 -4.09
C ILE A 196 11.60 5.54 -4.89
N ALA A 197 12.00 6.81 -5.04
CA ALA A 197 13.17 7.17 -5.83
C ALA A 197 14.46 6.53 -5.28
N VAL A 198 14.64 6.53 -3.96
CA VAL A 198 15.78 5.89 -3.29
C VAL A 198 15.79 4.38 -3.55
N LEU A 199 14.65 3.71 -3.37
CA LEU A 199 14.55 2.27 -3.55
C LEU A 199 14.73 1.87 -5.02
N ALA A 200 14.14 2.62 -5.96
CA ALA A 200 14.30 2.39 -7.40
C ALA A 200 15.77 2.52 -7.82
N ALA A 201 16.45 3.60 -7.45
CA ALA A 201 17.86 3.80 -7.77
C ALA A 201 18.76 2.70 -7.19
N ALA A 202 18.45 2.23 -5.97
CA ALA A 202 19.19 1.13 -5.36
C ALA A 202 19.00 -0.20 -6.11
N LEU A 203 17.83 -0.45 -6.67
CA LEU A 203 17.53 -1.65 -7.46
C LEU A 203 18.11 -1.57 -8.89
N ASP A 204 18.18 -0.38 -9.49
CA ASP A 204 18.75 -0.21 -10.84
C ASP A 204 20.28 -0.34 -10.87
N SER A 205 20.95 -0.03 -9.76
CA SER A 205 22.42 -0.09 -9.64
C SER A 205 23.06 -1.49 -9.81
N THR A 206 22.25 -2.53 -10.08
CA THR A 206 22.71 -3.87 -10.47
C THR A 206 22.78 -4.10 -11.99
N ALA A 207 22.56 -3.07 -12.81
CA ALA A 207 22.80 -3.12 -14.26
C ALA A 207 24.25 -2.72 -14.62
N VAL A 208 25.26 -3.36 -14.02
CA VAL A 208 26.67 -3.35 -14.47
C VAL A 208 27.32 -4.70 -14.19
#